data_AF-A0A2N8C1A2-F1
#
_entry.id   AF-A0A2N8C1A2-F1
#
_cell.length_a   1.000
_cell.length_b   1.000
_cell.length_c   1.000
_cell.angle_alpha   90.00
_cell.angle_beta   90.00
_cell.angle_gamma   90.00
#
_symmetry.space_group_name_H-M   'P 1'
#
loop_
_entity.id
_entity.type
_entity.pdbx_description
1 polymer ?
#
loop_
_entity_poly.entity_id
_entity_poly.type
_entity_poly.pdbx_seq_one_letter_code
_entity_poly.pdbx_strand_id
1 'polypeptide(L)'
;MIIQGRGLGLRREFALSLANGPIRNDFDFLEVVPDNWMGLGGESMEQLDAIADKYPMVAHSLSLSIGDAQSLDMDYLRAVKTFLDNYDIAIYSDHVSMSRDSCGYLYELIPVRRTQASLQLMVDKIKAVQDYLSRRIALENISYYYDEEGQMAETEFIARLVDTSGCGLLLDVNNAYVNARNHGFDPRAFIDALPTDAVTYFHVAGHLDNGPQERVLDTHGTDVSAAVLNLGAYAVHRFGEQPIVLERDNNIPSLDELCEELRGIHQAMTGSTGKLQ
;
A
#
# COMPACT_ATOMS: atom_id res chain seq x y z
N MET A 1 -12.80 9.81 11.28
CA MET A 1 -13.46 8.48 11.44
C MET A 1 -12.37 7.44 11.70
N ILE A 2 -12.61 6.36 12.45
CA ILE A 2 -11.63 5.26 12.58
C ILE A 2 -11.90 4.28 11.43
N ILE A 3 -10.96 4.13 10.50
CA ILE A 3 -11.04 3.15 9.39
C ILE A 3 -10.63 1.78 9.93
N GLN A 4 -11.42 0.75 9.66
CA GLN A 4 -11.23 -0.65 10.06
C GLN A 4 -11.93 -1.58 9.06
N GLY A 5 -11.55 -2.86 9.07
CA GLY A 5 -12.23 -3.90 8.30
C GLY A 5 -11.71 -4.05 6.87
N ARG A 6 -12.63 -4.30 5.94
CA ARG A 6 -12.37 -4.71 4.56
C ARG A 6 -12.28 -3.49 3.65
N GLY A 7 -11.14 -3.27 3.05
CA GLY A 7 -10.89 -2.26 2.03
C GLY A 7 -10.83 -2.86 0.63
N LEU A 8 -11.24 -2.08 -0.36
CA LEU A 8 -11.08 -2.42 -1.77
C LEU A 8 -10.45 -1.23 -2.52
N GLY A 9 -9.44 -1.50 -3.34
CA GLY A 9 -8.88 -0.49 -4.24
C GLY A 9 -9.92 0.02 -5.23
N LEU A 10 -10.11 1.33 -5.32
CA LEU A 10 -11.05 1.97 -6.24
C LEU A 10 -10.49 1.95 -7.67
N ARG A 11 -11.14 1.19 -8.55
CA ARG A 11 -10.80 1.11 -9.98
C ARG A 11 -11.79 1.86 -10.85
N ARG A 12 -11.32 2.35 -12.00
CA ARG A 12 -12.14 3.08 -12.98
C ARG A 12 -13.26 2.22 -13.56
N GLU A 13 -13.00 0.93 -13.70
CA GLU A 13 -13.87 -0.10 -14.28
C GLU A 13 -15.22 -0.20 -13.56
N PHE A 14 -15.25 0.07 -12.26
CA PHE A 14 -16.47 0.00 -11.45
C PHE A 14 -16.83 1.31 -10.73
N ALA A 15 -16.07 2.40 -10.93
CA ALA A 15 -16.37 3.71 -10.34
C ALA A 15 -17.77 4.21 -10.69
N LEU A 16 -18.16 4.17 -11.97
CA LEU A 16 -19.50 4.61 -12.39
C LEU A 16 -20.62 3.77 -11.74
N SER A 17 -20.40 2.45 -11.58
CA SER A 17 -21.35 1.56 -10.93
C SER A 17 -21.51 1.88 -9.45
N LEU A 18 -20.41 2.16 -8.75
CA LEU A 18 -20.43 2.60 -7.35
C LEU A 18 -21.08 3.98 -7.17
N ALA A 19 -20.79 4.92 -8.07
CA ALA A 19 -21.34 6.27 -8.05
C ALA A 19 -22.86 6.28 -8.24
N ASN A 20 -23.39 5.47 -9.17
CA ASN A 20 -24.82 5.46 -9.49
C ASN A 20 -25.63 4.37 -8.75
N GLY A 21 -24.95 3.34 -8.25
CA GLY A 21 -25.57 2.20 -7.57
C GLY A 21 -25.94 2.46 -6.11
N PRO A 22 -26.64 1.52 -5.47
CA PRO A 22 -26.89 1.57 -4.02
C PRO A 22 -25.58 1.41 -3.23
N ILE A 23 -25.60 1.80 -1.95
CA ILE A 23 -24.51 1.51 -1.01
C ILE A 23 -24.37 0.00 -0.87
N ARG A 24 -23.14 -0.50 -1.03
CA ARG A 24 -22.76 -1.90 -0.82
C ARG A 24 -22.25 -2.10 0.60
N ASN A 25 -22.46 -3.29 1.15
CA ASN A 25 -21.97 -3.69 2.48
C ASN A 25 -20.85 -4.77 2.41
N ASP A 26 -20.35 -5.02 1.20
CA ASP A 26 -19.32 -6.04 0.93
C ASP A 26 -17.92 -5.61 1.38
N PHE A 27 -17.67 -4.30 1.39
CA PHE A 27 -16.47 -3.64 1.88
C PHE A 27 -16.86 -2.47 2.80
N ASP A 28 -15.94 -2.06 3.65
CA ASP A 28 -16.15 -1.08 4.71
C ASP A 28 -15.55 0.30 4.35
N PHE A 29 -14.56 0.32 3.46
CA PHE A 29 -13.95 1.53 2.90
C PHE A 29 -13.35 1.28 1.52
N LEU A 30 -13.00 2.36 0.81
CA LEU A 30 -12.28 2.30 -0.46
C LEU A 30 -10.89 2.91 -0.31
N GLU A 31 -9.93 2.35 -1.03
CA GLU A 31 -8.64 3.02 -1.24
C GLU A 31 -8.63 3.75 -2.58
N VAL A 32 -8.34 5.04 -2.56
CA VAL A 32 -8.23 5.86 -3.77
C VAL A 32 -6.77 6.20 -4.04
N VAL A 33 -6.37 6.13 -5.31
CA VAL A 33 -5.05 6.59 -5.77
C VAL A 33 -5.16 8.04 -6.23
N PRO A 34 -4.78 9.05 -5.44
CA PRO A 34 -5.03 10.45 -5.77
C PRO A 34 -4.44 10.87 -7.11
N ASP A 35 -3.29 10.29 -7.50
CA ASP A 35 -2.59 10.54 -8.77
C ASP A 35 -3.49 10.31 -9.99
N ASN A 36 -4.45 9.39 -9.87
CA ASN A 36 -5.39 9.06 -10.94
C ASN A 36 -6.58 10.03 -11.01
N TRP A 37 -6.77 10.92 -10.04
CA TRP A 37 -7.94 11.81 -9.92
C TRP A 37 -7.58 13.29 -9.86
N MET A 38 -6.46 13.63 -9.24
CA MET A 38 -5.99 15.01 -9.15
C MET A 38 -5.80 15.61 -10.55
N GLY A 39 -6.29 16.84 -10.75
CA GLY A 39 -6.23 17.51 -12.04
C GLY A 39 -7.30 17.09 -13.05
N LEU A 40 -8.13 16.10 -12.73
CA LEU A 40 -9.32 15.79 -13.51
C LEU A 40 -10.48 16.75 -13.17
N GLY A 41 -11.51 16.73 -14.01
CA GLY A 41 -12.74 17.49 -13.81
C GLY A 41 -13.95 16.79 -14.46
N GLY A 42 -15.11 17.44 -14.41
CA GLY A 42 -16.35 16.94 -14.99
C GLY A 42 -16.78 15.61 -14.39
N GLU A 43 -17.29 14.72 -15.25
CA GLU A 43 -17.93 13.45 -14.85
C GLU A 43 -17.04 12.58 -13.94
N SER A 44 -15.72 12.59 -14.15
CA SER A 44 -14.82 11.83 -13.26
C SER A 44 -14.88 12.34 -11.83
N MET A 45 -14.83 13.64 -11.60
CA MET A 45 -14.90 14.18 -10.24
C MET A 45 -16.30 14.03 -9.66
N GLU A 46 -17.36 14.20 -10.47
CA GLU A 46 -18.74 13.94 -10.04
C GLU A 46 -18.93 12.49 -9.56
N GLN A 47 -18.31 11.51 -10.24
CA GLN A 47 -18.31 10.12 -9.79
C GLN A 47 -17.58 9.94 -8.45
N LEU A 48 -16.39 10.54 -8.30
CA LEU A 48 -15.64 10.44 -7.04
C LEU A 48 -16.39 11.08 -5.88
N ASP A 49 -16.99 12.25 -6.09
CA ASP A 49 -17.80 12.94 -5.09
C ASP A 49 -18.99 12.06 -4.64
N ALA A 50 -19.71 11.46 -5.60
CA ALA A 50 -20.81 10.56 -5.31
C ALA A 50 -20.38 9.26 -4.59
N ILE A 51 -19.14 8.81 -4.79
CA ILE A 51 -18.55 7.67 -4.08
C ILE A 51 -18.14 8.09 -2.66
N ALA A 52 -17.49 9.24 -2.50
CA ALA A 52 -17.05 9.78 -1.22
C ALA A 52 -18.23 10.06 -0.26
N ASP A 53 -19.39 10.44 -0.80
CA ASP A 53 -20.63 10.59 -0.02
C ASP A 53 -21.17 9.27 0.54
N LYS A 54 -20.75 8.13 -0.01
CA LYS A 54 -21.25 6.79 0.36
C LYS A 54 -20.26 5.99 1.19
N TYR A 55 -18.96 6.13 0.91
CA TYR A 55 -17.94 5.26 1.46
C TYR A 55 -16.80 6.08 2.07
N PRO A 56 -16.31 5.72 3.26
CA PRO A 56 -15.05 6.23 3.77
C PRO A 56 -13.90 5.90 2.80
N MET A 57 -12.89 6.77 2.75
CA MET A 57 -11.73 6.57 1.89
C MET A 57 -10.41 6.66 2.65
N VAL A 58 -9.44 5.87 2.19
CA VAL A 58 -8.01 6.04 2.45
C VAL A 58 -7.32 6.38 1.14
N ALA A 59 -6.15 7.05 1.20
CA ALA A 59 -5.41 7.42 0.01
C ALA A 59 -4.06 6.72 -0.04
N HIS A 60 -3.73 6.16 -1.19
CA HIS A 60 -2.45 5.53 -1.46
C HIS A 60 -1.91 6.02 -2.80
N SER A 61 -0.80 6.75 -2.82
CA SER A 61 -0.26 7.38 -4.03
C SER A 61 0.95 6.66 -4.62
N LEU A 62 1.26 7.00 -5.87
CA LEU A 62 2.36 6.41 -6.65
C LEU A 62 3.54 7.38 -6.89
N SER A 63 3.35 8.68 -6.64
CA SER A 63 4.22 9.73 -7.17
C SER A 63 4.93 10.58 -6.13
N LEU A 64 4.86 10.25 -4.83
CA LEU A 64 5.59 11.02 -3.81
C LEU A 64 7.11 10.90 -3.98
N SER A 65 7.60 9.75 -4.45
CA SER A 65 9.01 9.47 -4.77
C SER A 65 9.96 9.84 -3.62
N ILE A 66 9.64 9.35 -2.42
CA ILE A 66 10.33 9.75 -1.18
C ILE A 66 11.82 9.35 -1.19
N GLY A 67 12.17 8.31 -1.94
CA GLY A 67 13.52 7.76 -2.05
C GLY A 67 14.45 8.46 -3.03
N ASP A 68 13.94 9.37 -3.87
CA ASP A 68 14.77 10.00 -4.91
C ASP A 68 15.74 11.05 -4.34
N ALA A 69 16.73 11.45 -5.14
CA ALA A 69 17.69 12.51 -4.76
C ALA A 69 17.18 13.94 -5.00
N GLN A 70 15.98 14.10 -5.55
CA GLN A 70 15.40 15.40 -5.87
C GLN A 70 14.78 16.03 -4.62
N SER A 71 14.59 17.35 -4.64
CA SER A 71 13.80 18.02 -3.60
C SER A 71 12.33 17.58 -3.67
N LEU A 72 11.60 17.66 -2.54
CA LEU A 72 10.16 17.37 -2.54
C LEU A 72 9.43 18.23 -3.58
N ASP A 73 8.52 17.60 -4.32
CA ASP A 73 7.64 18.33 -5.24
C ASP A 73 6.56 19.06 -4.44
N MET A 74 6.76 20.35 -4.22
CA MET A 74 5.84 21.14 -3.40
C MET A 74 4.51 21.43 -4.10
N ASP A 75 4.44 21.34 -5.43
CA ASP A 75 3.18 21.50 -6.16
C ASP A 75 2.36 20.21 -6.10
N TYR A 76 3.01 19.05 -6.25
CA TYR A 76 2.38 17.75 -5.99
C TYR A 76 1.88 17.63 -4.55
N LEU A 77 2.71 17.95 -3.56
CA LEU A 77 2.30 17.90 -2.15
C LEU A 77 1.11 18.82 -1.85
N ARG A 78 1.05 20.00 -2.48
CA ARG A 78 -0.11 20.90 -2.35
C ARG A 78 -1.37 20.28 -2.95
N ALA A 79 -1.25 19.63 -4.11
CA ALA A 79 -2.36 18.92 -4.73
C ALA A 79 -2.85 17.77 -3.85
N VAL A 80 -1.93 16.93 -3.34
CA VAL A 80 -2.25 15.85 -2.39
C VAL A 80 -2.93 16.40 -1.16
N LYS A 81 -2.37 17.43 -0.50
CA LYS A 81 -2.98 18.04 0.68
C LYS A 81 -4.42 18.50 0.41
N THR A 82 -4.62 19.20 -0.70
CA THR A 82 -5.95 19.69 -1.11
C THR A 82 -6.92 18.53 -1.32
N PHE A 83 -6.48 17.47 -1.99
CA PHE A 83 -7.29 16.27 -2.22
C PHE A 83 -7.68 15.59 -0.90
N LEU A 84 -6.71 15.37 0.00
CA LEU A 84 -6.94 14.75 1.30
C LEU A 84 -7.89 15.59 2.17
N ASP A 85 -7.73 16.92 2.15
CA ASP A 85 -8.57 17.85 2.92
C ASP A 85 -10.01 17.90 2.37
N ASN A 86 -10.19 17.87 1.05
CA ASN A 86 -11.51 17.90 0.42
C ASN A 86 -12.36 16.67 0.73
N TYR A 87 -11.73 15.49 0.86
CA TYR A 87 -12.42 14.22 1.10
C TYR A 87 -12.30 13.71 2.55
N ASP A 88 -11.81 14.55 3.48
CA ASP A 88 -11.58 14.19 4.90
C ASP A 88 -10.78 12.88 5.08
N ILE A 89 -9.77 12.68 4.22
CA ILE A 89 -8.95 11.46 4.25
C ILE A 89 -7.92 11.57 5.36
N ALA A 90 -8.01 10.63 6.32
CA ALA A 90 -7.13 10.58 7.49
C ALA A 90 -5.85 9.75 7.26
N ILE A 91 -5.94 8.70 6.44
CA ILE A 91 -4.84 7.78 6.15
C ILE A 91 -4.33 8.08 4.75
N TYR A 92 -3.06 8.46 4.66
CA TYR A 92 -2.35 8.68 3.40
C TYR A 92 -1.05 7.87 3.40
N SER A 93 -0.81 7.14 2.32
CA SER A 93 0.38 6.32 2.13
C SER A 93 1.01 6.51 0.74
N ASP A 94 2.28 6.15 0.62
CA ASP A 94 3.01 6.00 -0.64
C ASP A 94 4.11 4.94 -0.40
N HIS A 95 5.13 4.84 -1.25
CA HIS A 95 6.05 3.72 -1.30
C HIS A 95 7.44 4.06 -0.77
N VAL A 96 8.14 3.03 -0.28
CA VAL A 96 9.59 3.05 -0.06
C VAL A 96 10.32 2.92 -1.42
N SER A 97 10.12 3.89 -2.30
CA SER A 97 10.60 3.84 -3.69
C SER A 97 11.11 5.19 -4.23
N MET A 98 11.71 5.12 -5.41
CA MET A 98 11.92 6.25 -6.31
C MET A 98 10.97 6.11 -7.49
N SER A 99 10.18 7.13 -7.81
CA SER A 99 9.34 7.16 -9.01
C SER A 99 9.61 8.39 -9.89
N ARG A 100 10.67 9.14 -9.58
CA ARG A 100 11.07 10.36 -10.28
C ARG A 100 12.59 10.56 -10.26
N ASP A 101 13.11 11.22 -11.28
CA ASP A 101 14.49 11.72 -11.35
C ASP A 101 14.55 13.19 -11.83
N SER A 102 15.74 13.68 -12.18
CA SER A 102 15.92 15.05 -12.69
C SER A 102 15.27 15.31 -14.06
N CYS A 103 14.87 14.26 -14.77
CA CYS A 103 14.25 14.32 -16.08
C CYS A 103 12.71 14.23 -16.01
N GLY A 104 12.15 13.72 -14.90
CA GLY A 104 10.72 13.67 -14.66
C GLY A 104 10.27 12.41 -13.94
N TYR A 105 8.97 12.11 -14.04
CA TYR A 105 8.37 10.91 -13.47
C TYR A 105 8.65 9.68 -14.35
N LEU A 106 9.00 8.58 -13.67
CA LEU A 106 9.29 7.29 -14.28
C LEU A 106 8.02 6.45 -14.47
N TYR A 107 6.96 6.76 -13.73
CA TYR A 107 5.72 5.97 -13.66
C TYR A 107 5.96 4.50 -13.32
N GLU A 108 6.99 4.26 -12.51
CA GLU A 108 7.43 2.95 -12.03
C GLU A 108 8.01 3.10 -10.63
N LEU A 109 7.86 2.07 -9.80
CA LEU A 109 8.38 2.03 -8.44
C LEU A 109 9.80 1.43 -8.45
N ILE A 110 10.81 2.29 -8.50
CA ILE A 110 12.21 1.85 -8.50
C ILE A 110 12.69 1.65 -7.05
N PRO A 111 13.33 0.51 -6.72
CA PRO A 111 13.83 0.27 -5.38
C PRO A 111 14.94 1.26 -5.01
N VAL A 112 14.86 1.76 -3.78
CA VAL A 112 15.90 2.60 -3.19
C VAL A 112 17.13 1.76 -2.85
N ARG A 113 18.33 2.33 -3.03
CA ARG A 113 19.54 1.72 -2.47
C ARG A 113 19.48 1.82 -0.94
N ARG A 114 19.47 0.70 -0.22
CA ARG A 114 19.32 0.63 1.24
C ARG A 114 20.63 0.94 1.98
N THR A 115 21.10 2.18 1.83
CA THR A 115 22.30 2.70 2.50
C THR A 115 21.93 3.64 3.64
N GLN A 116 22.90 3.92 4.53
CA GLN A 116 22.71 4.91 5.59
C GLN A 116 22.38 6.31 5.07
N ALA A 117 22.93 6.68 3.91
CA ALA A 117 22.68 7.98 3.28
C ALA A 117 21.24 8.07 2.76
N SER A 118 20.76 7.02 2.08
CA SER A 118 19.38 6.95 1.59
C SER A 118 18.38 6.95 2.74
N LEU A 119 18.67 6.21 3.82
CA LEU A 119 17.85 6.20 5.03
C LEU A 119 17.69 7.61 5.60
N GLN A 120 18.81 8.34 5.77
CA GLN A 120 18.76 9.70 6.30
C GLN A 120 17.98 10.66 5.40
N LEU A 121 18.21 10.60 4.08
CA LEU A 121 17.50 11.41 3.10
C LEU A 121 15.98 11.18 3.17
N MET A 122 15.55 9.92 3.20
CA MET A 122 14.14 9.57 3.29
C MET A 122 13.54 10.01 4.62
N VAL A 123 14.23 9.80 5.75
CA VAL A 123 13.76 10.27 7.07
C VAL A 123 13.50 11.77 7.07
N ASP A 124 14.41 12.57 6.52
CA ASP A 124 14.28 14.03 6.47
C ASP A 124 13.10 14.45 5.59
N LYS A 125 12.94 13.80 4.43
CA LYS A 125 11.80 14.04 3.54
C LYS A 125 10.47 13.64 4.17
N ILE A 126 10.39 12.46 4.81
CA ILE A 126 9.17 11.98 5.47
C ILE A 126 8.72 12.97 6.54
N LYS A 127 9.66 13.45 7.38
CA LYS A 127 9.35 14.46 8.40
C LYS A 127 8.78 15.74 7.78
N ALA A 128 9.41 16.26 6.73
CA ALA A 128 8.93 17.43 6.01
C ALA A 128 7.54 17.21 5.37
N VAL A 129 7.26 16.04 4.80
CA VAL A 129 5.95 15.69 4.24
C VAL A 129 4.90 15.63 5.34
N GLN A 130 5.17 14.94 6.45
CA GLN A 130 4.25 14.84 7.58
C GLN A 130 3.92 16.21 8.18
N ASP A 131 4.94 17.07 8.35
CA ASP A 131 4.76 18.44 8.83
C ASP A 131 3.86 19.25 7.89
N TYR A 132 4.12 19.19 6.58
CA TYR A 132 3.37 19.91 5.57
C TYR A 132 1.91 19.42 5.44
N LEU A 133 1.71 18.10 5.40
CA LEU A 133 0.38 17.50 5.33
C LEU A 133 -0.36 17.60 6.67
N SER A 134 0.36 17.82 7.77
CA SER A 134 -0.14 17.84 9.15
C SER A 134 -0.81 16.52 9.54
N ARG A 135 -0.24 15.41 9.05
CA ARG A 135 -0.74 14.04 9.21
C ARG A 135 0.45 13.09 9.29
N ARG A 136 0.31 11.99 10.05
CA ARG A 136 1.24 10.86 9.98
C ARG A 136 0.96 10.12 8.68
N ILE A 137 1.96 9.99 7.82
CA ILE A 137 1.86 9.19 6.58
C ILE A 137 2.26 7.75 6.86
N ALA A 138 1.84 6.82 6.02
CA ALA A 138 2.40 5.47 5.98
C ALA A 138 3.29 5.30 4.74
N LEU A 139 4.29 4.41 4.82
CA LEU A 139 5.04 3.99 3.65
C LEU A 139 4.90 2.50 3.41
N GLU A 140 4.90 2.09 2.16
CA GLU A 140 4.73 0.70 1.73
C GLU A 140 6.06 0.03 1.36
N ASN A 141 6.22 -1.23 1.76
CA ASN A 141 7.26 -2.12 1.24
C ASN A 141 6.92 -2.59 -0.18
N ILE A 142 7.85 -2.39 -1.12
CA ILE A 142 7.64 -2.78 -2.52
C ILE A 142 8.32 -4.12 -2.83
N SER A 143 7.83 -4.80 -3.86
CA SER A 143 8.60 -5.87 -4.52
C SER A 143 9.85 -5.30 -5.20
N TYR A 144 10.99 -5.99 -5.10
CA TYR A 144 12.22 -5.59 -5.80
C TYR A 144 12.95 -6.78 -6.45
N TYR A 145 13.53 -6.52 -7.62
CA TYR A 145 14.20 -7.54 -8.44
C TYR A 145 15.70 -7.31 -8.59
N TYR A 146 16.18 -6.17 -8.13
CA TYR A 146 17.59 -5.82 -8.17
C TYR A 146 18.08 -5.58 -6.75
N ASP A 147 19.07 -6.36 -6.33
CA ASP A 147 19.74 -6.23 -5.04
C ASP A 147 21.24 -6.25 -5.26
N GLU A 148 21.91 -5.17 -4.89
CA GLU A 148 23.37 -5.08 -4.93
C GLU A 148 24.00 -5.45 -3.59
N GLU A 149 25.23 -5.97 -3.63
CA GLU A 149 25.97 -6.32 -2.41
C GLU A 149 26.24 -5.09 -1.53
N GLY A 150 26.26 -5.29 -0.21
CA GLY A 150 26.59 -4.26 0.77
C GLY A 150 25.43 -3.36 1.20
N GLN A 151 24.21 -3.64 0.72
CA GLN A 151 22.99 -2.99 1.22
C GLN A 151 22.60 -3.49 2.61
N MET A 152 21.94 -2.63 3.39
CA MET A 152 21.20 -3.08 4.58
C MET A 152 20.12 -4.07 4.15
N ALA A 153 19.81 -5.04 5.02
CA ALA A 153 18.67 -5.91 4.82
C ALA A 153 17.38 -5.07 4.71
N GLU A 154 16.41 -5.53 3.92
CA GLU A 154 15.12 -4.84 3.74
C GLU A 154 14.46 -4.51 5.07
N THR A 155 14.35 -5.51 5.93
CA THR A 155 13.75 -5.41 7.26
C THR A 155 14.44 -4.37 8.13
N GLU A 156 15.77 -4.36 8.12
CA GLU A 156 16.55 -3.38 8.90
C GLU A 156 16.29 -1.96 8.38
N PHE A 157 16.30 -1.78 7.06
CA PHE A 157 16.08 -0.48 6.45
C PHE A 157 14.69 0.07 6.77
N ILE A 158 13.65 -0.74 6.60
CA ILE A 158 12.25 -0.36 6.86
C ILE A 158 12.02 -0.10 8.34
N ALA A 159 12.47 -1.00 9.23
CA ALA A 159 12.29 -0.82 10.67
C ALA A 159 12.93 0.48 11.15
N ARG A 160 14.17 0.76 10.71
CA ARG A 160 14.86 2.00 11.05
C ARG A 160 14.21 3.24 10.45
N LEU A 161 13.67 3.13 9.23
CA LEU A 161 12.95 4.23 8.56
C LEU A 161 11.71 4.62 9.36
N VAL A 162 10.89 3.64 9.73
CA VAL A 162 9.68 3.82 10.54
C VAL A 162 10.05 4.41 11.90
N ASP A 163 10.98 3.80 12.63
CA ASP A 163 11.36 4.24 13.98
C ASP A 163 11.92 5.68 14.00
N THR A 164 12.73 6.04 13.01
CA THR A 164 13.44 7.34 13.02
C THR A 164 12.58 8.48 12.47
N SER A 165 11.67 8.19 11.54
CA SER A 165 10.79 9.18 10.90
C SER A 165 9.45 9.36 11.62
N GLY A 166 9.00 8.33 12.35
CA GLY A 166 7.69 8.28 12.98
C GLY A 166 6.54 8.00 12.02
N CYS A 167 6.80 7.67 10.75
CA CYS A 167 5.75 7.27 9.81
C CYS A 167 5.11 5.94 10.23
N GLY A 168 3.96 5.63 9.64
CA GLY A 168 3.38 4.30 9.65
C GLY A 168 4.01 3.41 8.57
N LEU A 169 3.63 2.15 8.61
CA LEU A 169 3.89 1.16 7.56
C LEU A 169 2.55 0.71 6.97
N LEU A 170 2.41 0.80 5.67
CA LEU A 170 1.46 0.01 4.93
C LEU A 170 2.20 -1.30 4.63
N LEU A 171 1.79 -2.39 5.28
CA LEU A 171 2.46 -3.68 5.07
C LEU A 171 1.78 -4.40 3.92
N ASP A 172 2.42 -4.38 2.75
CA ASP A 172 2.01 -5.26 1.67
C ASP A 172 2.57 -6.67 1.93
N VAL A 173 1.62 -7.57 2.25
CA VAL A 173 1.90 -8.97 2.58
C VAL A 173 2.36 -9.74 1.35
N ASN A 174 1.83 -9.40 0.18
CA ASN A 174 2.21 -10.00 -1.09
C ASN A 174 3.66 -9.64 -1.43
N ASN A 175 4.05 -8.37 -1.35
CA ASN A 175 5.41 -7.89 -1.56
C ASN A 175 6.41 -8.53 -0.60
N ALA A 176 6.06 -8.64 0.68
CA ALA A 176 6.89 -9.35 1.66
C ALA A 176 7.10 -10.82 1.27
N TYR A 177 6.05 -11.50 0.80
CA TYR A 177 6.15 -12.88 0.31
C TYR A 177 6.98 -12.99 -0.98
N VAL A 178 6.76 -12.12 -1.95
CA VAL A 178 7.48 -12.07 -3.23
C VAL A 178 8.97 -11.85 -2.99
N ASN A 179 9.33 -10.87 -2.16
CA ASN A 179 10.72 -10.60 -1.81
C ASN A 179 11.37 -11.78 -1.09
N ALA A 180 10.69 -12.36 -0.10
CA ALA A 180 11.20 -13.52 0.63
C ALA A 180 11.51 -14.71 -0.30
N ARG A 181 10.60 -14.97 -1.26
CA ARG A 181 10.80 -16.02 -2.25
C ARG A 181 11.91 -15.71 -3.25
N ASN A 182 11.99 -14.48 -3.74
CA ASN A 182 12.97 -14.09 -4.76
C ASN A 182 14.39 -13.99 -4.20
N HIS A 183 14.55 -13.64 -2.92
CA HIS A 183 15.84 -13.36 -2.28
C HIS A 183 16.24 -14.39 -1.21
N GLY A 184 15.36 -15.35 -0.91
CA GLY A 184 15.69 -16.51 -0.08
C GLY A 184 15.75 -16.25 1.42
N PHE A 185 14.89 -15.37 1.95
CA PHE A 185 14.75 -15.13 3.38
C PHE A 185 13.39 -15.61 3.93
N ASP A 186 13.25 -15.67 5.25
CA ASP A 186 11.98 -16.06 5.89
C ASP A 186 11.05 -14.84 6.02
N PRO A 187 9.85 -14.86 5.39
CA PRO A 187 8.92 -13.74 5.46
C PRO A 187 8.34 -13.52 6.88
N ARG A 188 8.30 -14.55 7.73
CA ARG A 188 7.87 -14.39 9.13
C ARG A 188 8.91 -13.66 9.95
N ALA A 189 10.19 -13.98 9.74
CA ALA A 189 11.29 -13.26 10.37
C ALA A 189 11.33 -11.78 9.94
N PHE A 190 10.96 -11.48 8.68
CA PHE A 190 10.74 -10.11 8.22
C PHE A 190 9.64 -9.41 9.03
N ILE A 191 8.46 -10.03 9.17
CA ILE A 191 7.34 -9.48 9.95
C ILE A 191 7.71 -9.28 11.42
N ASP A 192 8.35 -10.28 12.05
CA ASP A 192 8.63 -10.25 13.49
C ASP A 192 9.55 -9.10 13.91
N ALA A 193 10.47 -8.71 13.00
CA ALA A 193 11.44 -7.67 13.23
C ALA A 193 10.92 -6.24 12.95
N LEU A 194 9.71 -6.08 12.39
CA LEU A 194 9.10 -4.76 12.25
C LEU A 194 8.63 -4.21 13.61
N PRO A 195 8.63 -2.88 13.81
CA PRO A 195 8.18 -2.27 15.06
C PRO A 195 6.71 -2.58 15.36
N THR A 196 6.37 -2.84 16.63
CA THR A 196 5.05 -3.33 17.04
C THR A 196 3.88 -2.42 16.65
N ASP A 197 4.07 -1.10 16.67
CA ASP A 197 3.01 -0.12 16.36
C ASP A 197 3.21 0.53 14.97
N ALA A 198 4.01 -0.12 14.10
CA ALA A 198 4.32 0.40 12.77
C ALA A 198 3.11 0.32 11.83
N VAL A 199 2.43 -0.83 11.79
CA VAL A 199 1.44 -1.13 10.75
C VAL A 199 0.19 -0.26 10.92
N THR A 200 -0.12 0.51 9.88
CA THR A 200 -1.31 1.34 9.78
C THR A 200 -2.45 0.58 9.09
N TYR A 201 -2.13 -0.20 8.06
CA TYR A 201 -3.04 -1.13 7.39
C TYR A 201 -2.24 -2.09 6.49
N PHE A 202 -2.92 -3.10 5.96
CA PHE A 202 -2.33 -4.16 5.12
C PHE A 202 -2.80 -4.05 3.67
N HIS A 203 -1.89 -4.32 2.74
CA HIS A 203 -2.23 -4.71 1.37
C HIS A 203 -2.09 -6.21 1.19
N VAL A 204 -2.98 -6.74 0.35
CA VAL A 204 -2.98 -8.14 -0.05
C VAL A 204 -3.36 -8.22 -1.52
N ALA A 205 -2.54 -8.93 -2.28
CA ALA A 205 -2.73 -9.12 -3.71
C ALA A 205 -2.27 -10.51 -4.15
N GLY A 206 -2.56 -10.87 -5.40
CA GLY A 206 -1.97 -12.03 -6.06
C GLY A 206 -0.76 -11.64 -6.92
N HIS A 207 0.05 -12.64 -7.26
CA HIS A 207 1.25 -12.49 -8.07
C HIS A 207 1.33 -13.54 -9.17
N LEU A 208 2.23 -13.33 -10.14
CA LEU A 208 2.54 -14.28 -11.18
C LEU A 208 3.67 -15.20 -10.73
N ASP A 209 3.38 -16.49 -10.67
CA ASP A 209 4.32 -17.54 -10.33
C ASP A 209 4.44 -18.56 -11.47
N ASN A 210 5.62 -18.61 -12.10
CA ASN A 210 5.93 -19.55 -13.18
C ASN A 210 6.61 -20.85 -12.71
N GLY A 211 6.77 -21.04 -11.40
CA GLY A 211 7.32 -22.24 -10.79
C GLY A 211 8.52 -21.97 -9.86
N PRO A 212 9.01 -23.03 -9.18
CA PRO A 212 9.93 -22.90 -8.05
C PRO A 212 11.33 -22.40 -8.40
N GLN A 213 11.73 -22.44 -9.68
CA GLN A 213 13.04 -21.95 -10.13
C GLN A 213 12.98 -20.57 -10.78
N GLU A 214 11.78 -20.02 -10.98
CA GLU A 214 11.59 -18.69 -11.54
C GLU A 214 11.33 -17.66 -10.45
N ARG A 215 11.66 -16.41 -10.76
CA ARG A 215 11.27 -15.29 -9.91
C ARG A 215 9.77 -15.09 -9.99
N VAL A 216 9.16 -14.84 -8.85
CA VAL A 216 7.78 -14.40 -8.78
C VAL A 216 7.72 -12.94 -9.22
N LEU A 217 6.75 -12.62 -10.06
CA LEU A 217 6.49 -11.27 -10.50
C LEU A 217 5.24 -10.73 -9.83
N ASP A 218 5.42 -9.59 -9.21
CA ASP A 218 4.37 -8.85 -8.55
C ASP A 218 3.49 -8.14 -9.58
N THR A 219 2.39 -8.78 -9.96
CA THR A 219 1.51 -8.29 -11.02
C THR A 219 0.15 -7.82 -10.51
N HIS A 220 -0.21 -8.14 -9.26
CA HIS A 220 -1.53 -7.87 -8.69
C HIS A 220 -2.66 -8.28 -9.65
N GLY A 221 -2.45 -9.40 -10.35
CA GLY A 221 -3.22 -9.80 -11.53
C GLY A 221 -3.92 -11.14 -11.39
N THR A 222 -3.78 -11.78 -10.25
CA THR A 222 -4.25 -13.14 -9.94
C THR A 222 -4.86 -13.18 -8.55
N ASP A 223 -5.53 -14.28 -8.22
CA ASP A 223 -6.13 -14.47 -6.90
C ASP A 223 -5.07 -14.63 -5.82
N VAL A 224 -5.40 -14.20 -4.59
CA VAL A 224 -4.47 -14.27 -3.47
C VAL A 224 -4.16 -15.73 -3.12
N SER A 225 -2.87 -16.08 -3.13
CA SER A 225 -2.44 -17.45 -2.84
C SER A 225 -2.60 -17.80 -1.35
N ALA A 226 -2.79 -19.10 -1.06
CA ALA A 226 -2.85 -19.59 0.33
C ALA A 226 -1.59 -19.26 1.15
N ALA A 227 -0.41 -19.16 0.50
CA ALA A 227 0.82 -18.79 1.18
C ALA A 227 0.79 -17.32 1.66
N VAL A 228 0.30 -16.42 0.82
CA VAL A 228 0.10 -15.00 1.17
C VAL A 228 -0.97 -14.86 2.25
N LEU A 229 -2.09 -15.58 2.16
CA LEU A 229 -3.13 -15.58 3.20
C LEU A 229 -2.60 -16.05 4.57
N ASN A 230 -1.80 -17.12 4.59
CA ASN A 230 -1.19 -17.63 5.81
C ASN A 230 -0.18 -16.63 6.41
N LEU A 231 0.56 -15.92 5.55
CA LEU A 231 1.48 -14.86 5.99
C LEU A 231 0.70 -13.64 6.52
N GLY A 232 -0.40 -13.28 5.87
CA GLY A 232 -1.29 -12.20 6.32
C GLY A 232 -1.94 -12.52 7.66
N ALA A 233 -2.41 -13.75 7.86
CA ALA A 233 -2.91 -14.22 9.16
C ALA A 233 -1.83 -14.12 10.26
N TYR A 234 -0.58 -14.44 9.93
CA TYR A 234 0.55 -14.28 10.84
C TYR A 234 0.81 -12.80 11.17
N ALA A 235 0.77 -11.91 10.18
CA ALA A 235 0.91 -10.47 10.37
C ALA A 235 -0.21 -9.89 11.26
N VAL A 236 -1.47 -10.28 11.01
CA VAL A 236 -2.62 -9.89 11.85
C VAL A 236 -2.47 -10.39 13.29
N HIS A 237 -1.96 -11.60 13.50
CA HIS A 237 -1.67 -12.09 14.85
C HIS A 237 -0.61 -11.25 15.56
N ARG A 238 0.39 -10.76 14.83
CA ARG A 238 1.52 -9.98 15.36
C ARG A 238 1.20 -8.51 15.63
N PHE A 239 0.39 -7.86 14.78
CA PHE A 239 0.11 -6.42 14.84
C PHE A 239 -1.34 -6.08 15.22
N GLY A 240 -2.18 -7.10 15.40
CA GLY A 240 -3.60 -6.93 15.59
C GLY A 240 -4.35 -6.77 14.26
N GLU A 241 -5.68 -6.70 14.37
CA GLU A 241 -6.56 -6.43 13.25
C GLU A 241 -6.45 -4.95 12.88
N GLN A 242 -5.72 -4.70 11.79
CA GLN A 242 -5.68 -3.42 11.09
C GLN A 242 -6.55 -3.52 9.82
N PRO A 243 -6.90 -2.40 9.16
CA PRO A 243 -7.61 -2.46 7.88
C PRO A 243 -6.85 -3.33 6.86
N ILE A 244 -7.59 -4.07 6.04
CA ILE A 244 -7.01 -4.96 5.01
C ILE A 244 -7.59 -4.55 3.66
N VAL A 245 -6.74 -4.13 2.73
CA VAL A 245 -7.12 -3.75 1.37
C VAL A 245 -6.75 -4.88 0.41
N LEU A 246 -7.71 -5.32 -0.40
CA LEU A 246 -7.44 -6.14 -1.58
C LEU A 246 -7.05 -5.23 -2.75
N GLU A 247 -5.85 -5.44 -3.28
CA GLU A 247 -5.38 -4.82 -4.51
C GLU A 247 -5.54 -5.75 -5.72
N ARG A 248 -6.01 -5.17 -6.82
CA ARG A 248 -6.10 -5.84 -8.13
C ARG A 248 -5.84 -4.83 -9.25
N ASP A 249 -4.63 -4.88 -9.80
CA ASP A 249 -4.19 -3.96 -10.85
C ASP A 249 -4.38 -4.49 -12.26
N ASN A 250 -4.27 -5.81 -12.42
CA ASN A 250 -4.34 -6.48 -13.71
C ASN A 250 -5.46 -7.53 -13.71
N ASN A 251 -5.97 -7.86 -14.90
CA ASN A 251 -7.03 -8.85 -15.09
C ASN A 251 -8.23 -8.64 -14.13
N ILE A 252 -8.66 -7.39 -14.00
CA ILE A 252 -9.64 -6.98 -12.99
C ILE A 252 -10.96 -7.73 -13.24
N PRO A 253 -11.41 -8.59 -12.30
CA PRO A 253 -12.66 -9.32 -12.43
C PRO A 253 -13.85 -8.39 -12.12
N SER A 254 -15.05 -8.93 -12.13
CA SER A 254 -16.24 -8.15 -11.76
C SER A 254 -16.16 -7.69 -10.31
N LEU A 255 -16.86 -6.59 -9.99
CA LEU A 255 -16.93 -6.07 -8.61
C LEU A 255 -17.48 -7.12 -7.63
N ASP A 256 -18.44 -7.95 -8.06
CA ASP A 256 -19.01 -9.00 -7.21
C ASP A 256 -18.00 -10.10 -6.91
N GLU A 257 -17.15 -10.48 -7.87
CA GLU A 257 -16.07 -11.44 -7.67
C GLU A 257 -15.01 -10.89 -6.71
N LEU A 258 -14.59 -9.62 -6.88
CA LEU A 258 -13.67 -8.95 -5.95
C LEU A 258 -14.23 -8.89 -4.52
N CYS A 259 -15.53 -8.61 -4.39
CA CYS A 259 -16.21 -8.57 -3.09
C CYS A 259 -16.23 -9.94 -2.40
N GLU A 260 -16.43 -11.02 -3.15
CA GLU A 260 -16.37 -12.38 -2.62
C GLU A 260 -14.94 -12.75 -2.19
N GLU A 261 -13.96 -12.43 -3.02
CA GLU A 261 -12.54 -12.67 -2.72
C GLU A 261 -12.12 -11.91 -1.45
N LEU A 262 -12.42 -10.61 -1.37
CA LEU A 262 -12.13 -9.77 -0.20
C LEU A 262 -12.74 -10.33 1.09
N ARG A 263 -13.98 -10.84 1.01
CA ARG A 263 -14.62 -11.49 2.16
C ARG A 263 -13.84 -12.73 2.61
N GLY A 264 -13.42 -13.56 1.66
CA GLY A 264 -12.60 -14.75 1.92
C GLY A 264 -11.23 -14.42 2.51
N ILE A 265 -10.54 -13.42 1.94
CA ILE A 265 -9.24 -12.91 2.43
C ILE A 265 -9.36 -12.46 3.88
N HIS A 266 -10.32 -11.57 4.15
CA HIS A 266 -10.52 -11.03 5.50
C HIS A 266 -10.79 -12.15 6.50
N GLN A 267 -11.67 -13.10 6.17
CA GLN A 267 -11.96 -14.25 7.03
C GLN A 267 -10.72 -15.13 7.28
N ALA A 268 -9.91 -15.38 6.26
CA ALA A 268 -8.70 -16.19 6.40
C ALA A 268 -7.64 -15.53 7.28
N MET A 269 -7.44 -14.21 7.12
CA MET A 269 -6.46 -13.45 7.88
C MET A 269 -6.87 -13.22 9.34
N THR A 270 -8.13 -12.86 9.60
CA THR A 270 -8.58 -12.52 10.96
C THR A 270 -9.11 -13.72 11.75
N GLY A 271 -9.61 -14.77 11.06
CA GLY A 271 -10.18 -15.96 11.69
C GLY A 271 -9.19 -16.87 12.41
N SER A 272 -7.88 -16.71 12.15
CA SER A 272 -6.81 -17.51 12.76
C SER A 272 -6.40 -17.05 14.17
N THR A 273 -6.89 -15.90 14.62
CA THR A 273 -6.56 -15.31 15.94
C THR A 273 -6.94 -16.18 17.14
N GLY A 274 -7.71 -17.26 16.94
CA GLY A 274 -8.08 -18.23 17.99
C GLY A 274 -7.30 -19.56 18.04
N LYS A 275 -6.35 -19.86 17.13
CA LYS A 275 -5.75 -21.22 17.00
C LYS A 275 -4.25 -21.29 16.66
N LEU A 276 -3.45 -20.32 17.08
CA LEU A 276 -1.99 -20.48 17.05
C LEU A 276 -1.49 -20.67 18.50
N GLN A 277 -1.36 -21.93 18.91
CA GLN A 277 -0.57 -22.39 20.05
C GLN A 277 0.68 -23.10 19.55
#